data_AF-A0A1A8S7I1-F1
#
_entry.id   AF-A0A1A8S7I1-F1
#
_cell.length_a   1.000
_cell.length_b   1.000
_cell.length_c   1.000
_cell.angle_alpha   90.00
_cell.angle_beta   90.00
_cell.angle_gamma   90.00
#
_symmetry.space_group_name_H-M   'P 1'
#
loop_
_entity.id
_entity.type
_entity.pdbx_description
1 polymer ?
#
loop_
_entity_poly.entity_id
_entity_poly.type
_entity_poly.pdbx_seq_one_letter_code
_entity_poly.pdbx_strand_id
1 'polypeptide(L)'
;MEKNIMLGLEVAMLCLLFGALTHAQTGECNKKRKCPIDVYFTIDTSETIALQESPPGSLVESIKQFVEQFVSRLKDEEIKGSVQITWKTGGLHFSKKQVIISSIGSMPDFLTRLKPIRYLGNGTYIDCAIKKMTSEMLAAPQESSSHSTLRFGVIITDGH
;
A
#
# COMPACT_ATOMS: atom_id res chain seq x y z
N MET A 1 -24.79 14.20 67.93
CA MET A 1 -23.57 13.71 67.25
C MET A 1 -23.84 12.94 65.96
N GLU A 2 -25.09 12.56 65.65
CA GLU A 2 -25.41 11.76 64.45
C GLU A 2 -25.53 12.56 63.14
N LYS A 3 -25.91 13.85 63.21
CA LYS A 3 -26.09 14.69 62.01
C LYS A 3 -24.79 14.95 61.23
N ASN A 4 -23.64 15.00 61.92
CA ASN A 4 -22.33 15.25 61.30
C ASN A 4 -21.81 14.01 60.56
N ILE A 5 -22.24 12.80 60.96
CA ILE A 5 -21.87 11.54 60.33
C ILE A 5 -22.64 11.36 59.01
N MET A 6 -23.93 11.71 59.02
CA MET A 6 -24.79 11.61 57.83
C MET A 6 -24.36 12.59 56.73
N LEU A 7 -23.97 13.82 57.09
CA LEU A 7 -23.44 14.81 56.15
C LEU A 7 -22.09 14.39 55.56
N GLY A 8 -21.22 13.75 56.36
CA GLY A 8 -19.95 13.20 55.87
C GLY A 8 -20.14 12.06 54.87
N LEU A 9 -21.17 11.23 55.06
CA LEU A 9 -21.49 10.11 54.17
C LEU A 9 -22.05 10.60 52.83
N GLU A 10 -22.92 11.61 52.84
CA GLU A 10 -23.45 12.23 51.62
C GLU A 10 -22.34 12.91 50.80
N VAL A 11 -21.43 13.64 51.46
CA VAL A 11 -20.29 14.29 50.79
C VAL A 11 -19.33 13.24 50.20
N ALA A 12 -19.06 12.15 50.93
CA ALA A 12 -18.22 11.06 50.43
C ALA A 12 -18.85 10.36 49.22
N MET A 13 -20.18 10.15 49.22
CA MET A 13 -20.87 9.53 48.09
C MET A 13 -20.90 10.46 46.86
N LEU A 14 -21.07 11.77 47.05
CA LEU A 14 -20.96 12.76 45.98
C LEU A 14 -19.55 12.77 45.36
N CYS A 15 -18.50 12.72 46.19
CA CYS A 15 -17.11 12.65 45.72
C CYS A 15 -16.81 11.36 44.95
N LEU A 16 -17.42 10.22 45.30
CA LEU A 16 -17.29 8.97 44.55
C LEU A 16 -18.03 9.02 43.20
N LEU A 17 -19.22 9.65 43.16
CA LEU A 17 -19.98 9.85 41.93
C LEU A 17 -19.27 10.80 40.96
N PHE A 18 -18.68 11.90 41.47
CA PHE A 18 -17.84 12.79 40.65
C PHE A 18 -16.49 12.16 40.29
N GLY A 19 -15.85 11.40 41.19
CA GLY A 19 -14.60 10.69 40.93
C GLY A 19 -14.74 9.66 39.79
N ALA A 20 -15.87 8.96 39.74
CA ALA A 20 -16.20 8.04 38.64
C ALA A 20 -16.47 8.77 37.31
N LEU A 21 -17.03 9.99 37.34
CA LEU A 21 -17.21 10.85 36.16
C LEU A 21 -15.89 11.50 35.69
N THR A 22 -14.88 11.62 36.56
CA THR A 22 -13.54 12.12 36.20
C THR A 22 -12.59 11.06 35.65
N HIS A 23 -13.04 9.80 35.50
CA HIS A 23 -12.52 8.95 34.42
C HIS A 23 -13.05 9.49 33.09
N ALA A 24 -12.64 10.72 32.78
CA ALA A 24 -12.60 11.19 31.42
C ALA A 24 -11.90 10.07 30.65
N GLN A 25 -12.66 9.40 29.79
CA GLN A 25 -12.10 8.52 28.80
C GLN A 25 -10.91 9.30 28.23
N THR A 26 -9.70 8.76 28.40
CA THR A 26 -8.55 9.16 27.59
C THR A 26 -8.87 8.69 26.17
N GLY A 27 -9.86 9.34 25.58
CA GLY A 27 -10.40 9.05 24.27
C GLY A 27 -9.27 9.31 23.32
N GLU A 28 -8.70 8.22 22.80
CA GLU A 28 -8.21 7.98 21.43
C GLU A 28 -7.54 9.11 20.63
N CYS A 29 -7.14 10.21 21.26
CA CYS A 29 -6.64 11.42 20.60
C CYS A 29 -5.18 11.25 20.12
N ASN A 30 -4.52 10.17 20.53
CA ASN A 30 -3.14 9.84 20.15
C ASN A 30 -3.01 8.61 19.22
N LYS A 31 -4.11 8.00 18.79
CA LYS A 31 -4.04 6.79 17.96
C LYS A 31 -3.89 7.18 16.49
N LYS A 32 -2.66 7.10 15.98
CA LYS A 32 -2.36 7.38 14.58
C LYS A 32 -3.10 6.40 13.67
N ARG A 33 -3.78 6.93 12.65
CA ARG A 33 -4.47 6.10 11.64
C ARG A 33 -3.43 5.48 10.72
N LYS A 34 -3.43 4.15 10.63
CA LYS A 34 -2.61 3.43 9.64
C LYS A 34 -3.27 3.53 8.27
N CYS A 35 -2.49 3.90 7.27
CA CYS A 35 -2.90 4.00 5.87
C CYS A 35 -1.91 3.19 5.01
N PRO A 36 -2.00 1.85 5.04
CA PRO A 36 -1.18 1.01 4.16
C PRO A 36 -1.63 1.22 2.70
N ILE A 37 -0.65 1.39 1.81
CA ILE A 37 -0.84 1.60 0.38
C ILE A 37 -0.05 0.54 -0.40
N ASP A 38 -0.76 -0.22 -1.23
CA ASP A 38 -0.17 -1.15 -2.18
C ASP A 38 -0.12 -0.51 -3.58
N VAL A 39 1.04 -0.57 -4.23
CA VAL A 39 1.21 -0.18 -5.64
C VAL A 39 1.55 -1.43 -6.45
N TYR A 40 0.76 -1.73 -7.49
CA TYR A 40 0.97 -2.89 -8.36
C TYR A 40 1.33 -2.44 -9.77
N PHE A 41 2.54 -2.80 -10.23
CA PHE A 41 3.02 -2.46 -11.56
C PHE A 41 2.64 -3.53 -12.59
N THR A 42 2.10 -3.09 -13.72
CA THR A 42 1.82 -3.92 -14.90
C THR A 42 2.62 -3.37 -16.06
N ILE A 43 3.75 -4.01 -16.36
CA ILE A 43 4.77 -3.50 -17.28
C ILE A 43 4.67 -4.21 -18.62
N ASP A 44 4.40 -3.47 -19.68
CA ASP A 44 4.43 -3.99 -21.03
C ASP A 44 5.87 -4.27 -21.48
N THR A 45 6.07 -5.49 -21.94
CA THR A 45 7.34 -6.04 -22.44
C THR A 45 7.12 -6.80 -23.76
N SER A 46 6.07 -6.40 -24.48
CA SER A 46 5.73 -6.86 -25.82
C SER A 46 6.77 -6.45 -26.86
N GLU A 47 6.60 -6.95 -28.08
CA GLU A 47 7.50 -6.68 -29.18
C GLU A 47 7.47 -5.21 -29.61
N THR A 48 6.31 -4.56 -29.56
CA THR A 48 6.15 -3.17 -30.00
C THR A 48 7.02 -2.24 -29.17
N ILE A 49 7.04 -2.42 -27.84
CA ILE A 49 7.96 -1.70 -26.95
C ILE A 49 9.40 -2.15 -27.11
N ALA A 50 9.64 -3.47 -27.15
CA ALA A 50 11.00 -4.00 -27.17
C ALA A 50 11.78 -3.61 -28.43
N LEU A 51 11.09 -3.44 -29.57
CA LEU A 51 11.71 -3.09 -30.84
C LEU A 51 11.53 -1.61 -31.21
N GLN A 52 10.86 -0.81 -30.37
CA GLN A 52 10.61 0.60 -30.62
C GLN A 52 11.89 1.43 -30.71
N GLU A 53 12.89 1.09 -29.89
CA GLU A 53 14.14 1.83 -29.77
C GLU A 53 15.36 0.94 -29.99
N SER A 54 16.45 1.53 -30.48
CA SER A 54 17.73 0.85 -30.69
C SER A 54 18.67 1.02 -29.49
N PRO A 55 19.37 -0.03 -29.03
CA PRO A 55 19.21 -1.43 -29.43
C PRO A 55 17.90 -2.04 -28.90
N PRO A 56 17.43 -3.17 -29.49
CA PRO A 56 16.25 -3.89 -28.99
C PRO A 56 16.28 -4.11 -27.47
N GLY A 57 15.21 -3.71 -26.79
CA GLY A 57 15.03 -3.78 -25.34
C GLY A 57 15.45 -2.51 -24.59
N SER A 58 16.03 -1.51 -25.24
CA SER A 58 16.44 -0.24 -24.61
C SER A 58 15.29 0.48 -23.92
N LEU A 59 14.12 0.60 -24.57
CA LEU A 59 12.94 1.20 -23.96
C LEU A 59 12.44 0.41 -22.74
N VAL A 60 12.53 -0.93 -22.77
CA VAL A 60 12.20 -1.78 -21.61
C VAL A 60 13.14 -1.50 -20.44
N GLU A 61 14.43 -1.31 -20.69
CA GLU A 61 15.39 -0.92 -19.66
C GLU A 61 15.09 0.49 -19.10
N SER A 62 14.74 1.46 -19.95
CA SER A 62 14.29 2.80 -19.51
C SER A 62 13.03 2.73 -18.65
N ILE A 63 12.05 1.89 -19.01
CA ILE A 63 10.84 1.67 -18.19
C ILE A 63 11.20 1.05 -16.84
N LYS A 64 12.11 0.06 -16.80
CA LYS A 64 12.59 -0.52 -15.54
C LYS A 64 13.27 0.53 -14.66
N GLN A 65 14.10 1.41 -15.23
CA GLN A 65 14.72 2.52 -14.51
C GLN A 65 13.69 3.51 -13.98
N PHE A 66 12.65 3.82 -14.77
CA PHE A 66 11.54 4.65 -14.32
C PHE A 66 10.83 4.02 -13.10
N VAL A 67 10.51 2.72 -13.16
CA VAL A 67 9.87 2.01 -12.04
C VAL A 67 10.77 1.97 -10.82
N GLU A 68 12.08 1.75 -10.98
CA GLU A 68 13.05 1.81 -9.87
C GLU A 68 13.09 3.19 -9.22
N GLN A 69 13.09 4.26 -10.02
CA GLN A 69 13.05 5.64 -9.54
C GLN A 69 11.71 5.98 -8.89
N PHE A 70 10.59 5.47 -9.41
CA PHE A 70 9.27 5.64 -8.83
C PHE A 70 9.22 5.02 -7.43
N VAL A 71 9.57 3.73 -7.32
CA VAL A 71 9.48 2.98 -6.06
C VAL A 71 10.46 3.52 -5.02
N SER A 72 11.68 3.90 -5.41
CA SER A 72 12.65 4.49 -4.48
C SER A 72 12.25 5.85 -3.90
N ARG A 73 11.27 6.53 -4.51
CA ARG A 73 10.69 7.78 -3.98
C ARG A 73 9.50 7.54 -3.05
N LEU A 74 8.95 6.33 -3.02
CA LEU A 74 7.92 5.96 -2.04
C LEU A 74 8.59 5.85 -0.67
N LYS A 75 8.14 6.67 0.28
CA LYS A 75 8.67 6.71 1.64
C LYS A 75 7.53 6.59 2.63
N ASP A 76 7.74 5.74 3.62
CA ASP A 76 6.89 5.71 4.79
C ASP A 76 6.93 7.09 5.43
N GLU A 77 5.76 7.66 5.66
CA GLU A 77 5.63 9.05 6.10
C GLU A 77 4.52 9.17 7.14
N GLU A 78 4.70 10.11 8.06
CA GLU A 78 3.67 10.51 8.99
C GLU A 78 3.11 11.90 8.61
N ILE A 79 1.85 11.92 8.16
CA ILE A 79 1.18 13.16 7.79
C ILE A 79 0.55 13.77 9.04
N LYS A 80 0.99 15.00 9.38
CA LYS A 80 0.40 15.86 10.42
C LYS A 80 0.22 15.17 11.79
N GLY A 81 1.15 14.30 12.18
CA GLY A 81 1.08 13.62 13.47
C GLY A 81 0.01 12.53 13.58
N SER A 82 -0.77 12.30 12.52
CA SER A 82 -2.10 11.67 12.63
C SER A 82 -2.31 10.49 11.69
N VAL A 83 -1.64 10.45 10.54
CA VAL A 83 -1.76 9.37 9.55
C VAL A 83 -0.38 8.81 9.27
N GLN A 84 -0.22 7.50 9.44
CA GLN A 84 0.99 6.77 9.12
C GLN A 84 0.80 6.05 7.78
N ILE A 85 1.53 6.48 6.76
CA ILE A 85 1.55 5.83 5.44
C ILE A 85 2.65 4.77 5.43
N THR A 86 2.32 3.59 4.95
CA THR A 86 3.28 2.53 4.66
C THR A 86 3.08 2.03 3.24
N TRP A 87 4.18 1.64 2.59
CA TRP A 87 4.15 1.22 1.18
C TRP A 87 4.51 -0.24 1.00
N LYS A 88 3.75 -0.92 0.15
CA LYS A 88 4.12 -2.22 -0.43
C LYS A 88 4.01 -2.16 -1.93
N THR A 89 4.81 -2.98 -2.61
CA THR A 89 4.80 -3.06 -4.06
C THR A 89 4.71 -4.49 -4.54
N GLY A 90 4.06 -4.68 -5.67
CA GLY A 90 4.07 -5.91 -6.43
C GLY A 90 4.08 -5.60 -7.92
N GLY A 91 4.15 -6.62 -8.75
CA GLY A 91 3.98 -6.39 -10.18
C GLY A 91 4.06 -7.63 -11.04
N LEU A 92 3.67 -7.45 -12.29
CA LEU A 92 3.85 -8.39 -13.38
C LEU A 92 4.38 -7.64 -14.61
N HIS A 93 5.07 -8.35 -15.48
CA HIS A 93 5.34 -7.87 -16.83
C HIS A 93 4.65 -8.76 -17.85
N PHE A 94 4.27 -8.19 -18.99
CA PHE A 94 3.43 -8.89 -19.94
C PHE A 94 3.80 -8.67 -21.40
N SER A 95 3.34 -9.59 -22.23
CA SER A 95 3.18 -9.48 -23.67
C SER A 95 1.92 -10.29 -24.03
N LYS A 96 2.01 -11.35 -24.84
CA LYS A 96 1.02 -12.43 -24.86
C LYS A 96 0.93 -13.22 -23.55
N LYS A 97 2.04 -13.33 -22.81
CA LYS A 97 2.09 -14.00 -21.49
C LYS A 97 2.17 -12.97 -20.37
N GLN A 98 1.75 -13.34 -19.17
CA GLN A 98 1.86 -12.51 -17.96
C GLN A 98 2.80 -13.23 -16.98
N VAL A 99 3.89 -12.58 -16.60
CA VAL A 99 4.90 -13.13 -15.69
C VAL A 99 4.96 -12.26 -14.45
N ILE A 100 4.75 -12.88 -13.28
CA ILE A 100 4.80 -12.19 -11.99
C ILE A 100 6.25 -11.82 -11.67
N ILE A 101 6.47 -10.53 -11.41
CA ILE A 101 7.71 -9.99 -10.87
C ILE A 101 7.77 -10.33 -9.39
N SER A 102 6.73 -9.93 -8.65
CA SER A 102 6.52 -10.31 -7.25
C SER A 102 5.05 -10.20 -6.86
N SER A 103 4.65 -10.95 -5.83
CA SER A 103 3.45 -10.62 -5.07
C SER A 103 3.61 -9.25 -4.38
N ILE A 104 2.49 -8.67 -3.92
CA ILE A 104 2.51 -7.44 -3.11
C ILE A 104 3.30 -7.71 -1.82
N GLY A 105 4.33 -6.90 -1.58
CA GLY A 105 5.20 -7.06 -0.43
C GLY A 105 6.28 -5.98 -0.35
N SER A 106 7.46 -6.38 0.09
CA SER A 106 8.61 -5.51 0.30
C SER A 106 9.08 -4.81 -0.99
N MET A 107 9.28 -3.49 -0.92
CA MET A 107 9.83 -2.70 -2.03
C MET A 107 11.23 -3.16 -2.47
N PRO A 108 12.19 -3.40 -1.56
CA PRO A 108 13.48 -4.01 -1.92
C PRO A 108 13.39 -5.33 -2.69
N ASP A 109 12.45 -6.20 -2.32
CA ASP A 109 12.29 -7.51 -2.97
C ASP A 109 11.75 -7.34 -4.39
N PHE A 110 10.75 -6.46 -4.57
CA PHE A 110 10.23 -6.11 -5.89
C PHE A 110 11.34 -5.52 -6.77
N LEU A 111 12.11 -4.55 -6.27
CA LEU A 111 13.21 -3.93 -7.01
C LEU A 111 14.29 -4.94 -7.42
N THR A 112 14.60 -5.90 -6.55
CA THR A 112 15.56 -6.98 -6.85
C THR A 112 15.06 -7.86 -8.00
N ARG A 113 13.77 -8.17 -8.04
CA ARG A 113 13.14 -8.99 -9.08
C ARG A 113 12.83 -8.23 -10.36
N LEU A 114 12.72 -6.91 -10.30
CA LEU A 114 12.57 -6.03 -11.46
C LEU A 114 13.83 -6.05 -12.35
N LYS A 115 15.02 -6.02 -11.75
CA LYS A 115 16.31 -5.91 -12.45
C LYS A 115 16.56 -6.96 -13.54
N PRO A 116 16.33 -8.27 -13.32
CA PRO A 116 16.61 -9.29 -14.33
C PRO A 116 15.56 -9.40 -15.45
N ILE A 117 14.45 -8.65 -15.40
CA ILE A 117 13.40 -8.72 -16.43
C ILE A 117 13.97 -8.41 -17.80
N ARG A 118 13.61 -9.28 -18.75
CA ARG A 118 13.86 -9.12 -20.19
C ARG A 118 12.53 -9.05 -20.92
N TYR A 119 12.55 -8.49 -22.12
CA TYR A 119 11.35 -8.44 -22.92
C TYR A 119 10.90 -9.84 -23.35
N LEU A 120 9.59 -10.05 -23.45
CA LEU A 120 8.99 -11.33 -23.83
C LEU A 120 8.72 -11.42 -25.35
N GLY A 121 8.36 -10.29 -25.98
CA GLY A 121 7.94 -10.24 -27.38
C GLY A 121 6.57 -10.92 -27.63
N ASN A 122 6.22 -11.10 -28.91
CA ASN A 122 5.00 -11.80 -29.36
C ASN A 122 3.67 -11.15 -28.93
N GLY A 123 3.42 -9.91 -29.35
CA GLY A 123 2.12 -9.22 -29.21
C GLY A 123 1.81 -8.67 -27.81
N THR A 124 0.68 -7.96 -27.70
CA THR A 124 0.31 -7.13 -26.53
C THR A 124 -1.09 -7.51 -26.02
N TYR A 125 -1.17 -8.32 -24.97
CA TYR A 125 -2.45 -8.85 -24.44
C TYR A 125 -2.79 -8.14 -23.12
N ILE A 126 -3.10 -6.85 -23.22
CA ILE A 126 -3.31 -5.97 -22.07
C ILE A 126 -4.55 -6.33 -21.25
N ASP A 127 -5.60 -6.84 -21.89
CA ASP A 127 -6.82 -7.32 -21.23
C ASP A 127 -6.51 -8.48 -20.26
N CYS A 128 -5.67 -9.42 -20.70
CA CYS A 128 -5.19 -10.55 -19.91
C CYS A 128 -4.27 -10.06 -18.77
N ALA A 129 -3.43 -9.07 -19.05
CA ALA A 129 -2.56 -8.45 -18.06
C ALA A 129 -3.35 -7.75 -16.95
N ILE A 130 -4.36 -6.95 -17.30
CA ILE A 130 -5.24 -6.27 -16.34
C ILE A 130 -6.01 -7.30 -15.52
N LYS A 131 -6.57 -8.33 -16.16
CA LYS A 131 -7.27 -9.42 -15.44
C LYS A 131 -6.35 -10.09 -14.42
N LYS A 132 -5.10 -10.38 -14.79
CA LYS A 132 -4.11 -10.98 -13.88
C LYS A 132 -3.71 -10.01 -12.76
N MET A 133 -3.42 -8.76 -13.07
CA MET A 133 -3.15 -7.70 -12.09
C MET A 133 -4.27 -7.60 -11.05
N THR A 134 -5.53 -7.50 -11.48
CA THR A 134 -6.67 -7.43 -10.56
C THR A 134 -6.78 -8.68 -9.70
N SER A 135 -6.54 -9.87 -10.26
CA SER A 135 -6.52 -11.12 -9.48
C SER A 135 -5.44 -11.12 -8.40
N GLU A 136 -4.23 -10.68 -8.72
CA GLU A 136 -3.10 -10.61 -7.76
C GLU A 136 -3.38 -9.58 -6.67
N MET A 137 -3.93 -8.43 -7.03
CA MET A 137 -4.34 -7.41 -6.08
C MET A 137 -5.43 -7.95 -5.15
N LEU A 138 -6.50 -8.57 -5.67
CA LEU A 138 -7.58 -9.10 -4.85
C LEU A 138 -7.14 -10.23 -3.92
N ALA A 139 -6.20 -11.08 -4.35
CA ALA A 139 -5.65 -12.18 -3.55
C ALA A 139 -4.67 -11.71 -2.47
N ALA A 140 -4.11 -10.50 -2.59
CA ALA A 140 -3.16 -10.00 -1.60
C ALA A 140 -3.82 -9.83 -0.22
N PRO A 141 -3.08 -10.11 0.88
CA PRO A 141 -3.58 -9.92 2.23
C PRO A 141 -4.07 -8.49 2.46
N GLN A 142 -5.18 -8.35 3.18
CA GLN A 142 -5.64 -7.07 3.71
C GLN A 142 -5.08 -6.90 5.11
N GLU A 143 -4.52 -5.73 5.43
CA GLU A 143 -4.15 -5.47 6.82
C GLU A 143 -5.41 -5.31 7.68
N SER A 144 -5.45 -6.01 8.82
CA SER A 144 -6.54 -5.96 9.82
C SER A 144 -6.54 -4.66 10.64
N SER A 145 -6.22 -3.54 9.99
CA SER A 145 -6.31 -2.22 10.60
C SER A 145 -7.76 -1.74 10.54
N SER A 146 -8.09 -0.71 11.34
CA SER A 146 -9.42 -0.06 11.29
C SER A 146 -9.74 0.55 9.91
N HIS A 147 -8.77 0.58 8.99
CA HIS A 147 -8.90 1.05 7.62
C HIS A 147 -8.37 0.00 6.63
N SER A 148 -9.09 -0.19 5.52
CA SER A 148 -8.70 -1.08 4.43
C SER A 148 -7.44 -0.58 3.73
N THR A 149 -6.62 -1.50 3.23
CA THR A 149 -5.43 -1.16 2.43
C THR A 149 -5.86 -0.51 1.11
N LEU A 150 -5.30 0.67 0.80
CA LEU A 150 -5.54 1.33 -0.48
C LEU A 150 -4.68 0.67 -1.55
N ARG A 151 -5.23 0.44 -2.74
CA ARG A 151 -4.52 -0.26 -3.80
C ARG A 151 -4.56 0.53 -5.11
N PHE A 152 -3.39 0.76 -5.69
CA PHE A 152 -3.21 1.46 -6.95
C PHE A 152 -2.57 0.54 -7.99
N GLY A 153 -3.13 0.51 -9.20
CA GLY A 153 -2.51 -0.12 -10.36
C GLY A 153 -1.75 0.91 -11.19
N VAL A 154 -0.51 0.63 -11.55
CA VAL A 154 0.30 1.44 -12.47
C VAL A 154 0.57 0.60 -13.71
N ILE A 155 -0.07 0.96 -14.82
CA ILE A 155 0.05 0.26 -16.11
C ILE A 155 0.96 1.10 -17.01
N ILE A 156 2.02 0.49 -17.55
CA ILE A 156 2.97 1.14 -18.44
C ILE A 156 2.96 0.38 -19.77
N THR A 157 2.55 1.05 -20.84
CA THR A 157 2.39 0.49 -22.19
C THR A 157 2.55 1.60 -23.24
N ASP A 158 2.82 1.23 -24.49
CA ASP A 158 2.82 2.10 -25.68
C ASP A 158 1.41 2.28 -26.29
N GLY A 159 0.40 1.59 -25.75
CA GLY A 159 -1.02 1.87 -26.03
C GLY A 159 -1.59 1.15 -27.26
N HIS A 160 -1.04 -0.01 -27.61
CA HIS A 160 -1.55 -0.86 -28.70
C HIS A 160 -2.70 -1.79 -28.29
#